data_AF-A0A3D2R5X8-F1
#
_entry.id   AF-A0A3D2R5X8-F1
#
_cell.length_a   1.000
_cell.length_b   1.000
_cell.length_c   1.000
_cell.angle_alpha   90.00
_cell.angle_beta   90.00
_cell.angle_gamma   90.00
#
_symmetry.space_group_name_H-M   'P 1'
#
loop_
_entity.id
_entity.type
_entity.pdbx_description
1 polymer ?
#
loop_
_entity_poly.entity_id
_entity_poly.type
_entity_poly.pdbx_seq_one_letter_code
_entity_poly.pdbx_strand_id
1 'polypeptide(L)' 'MNQNRLFFWVSRFEGISFLLLLGVAMPLKYIWHWPMGVEVIGMAHGLLFVAYEVLALGLKSIKGWTFKQWLIIAFCALL' A
#
# COMPACT_ATOMS: atom_id res chain seq x y z
N MET A 1 7.21 -15.76 12.99
CA MET A 1 7.27 -14.29 12.90
C MET A 1 5.91 -13.73 13.32
N ASN A 2 5.87 -12.71 14.17
CA ASN A 2 4.59 -12.14 14.64
C ASN A 2 3.87 -11.44 13.48
N GLN A 3 2.72 -11.96 13.05
CA GLN A 3 1.88 -11.42 11.97
C GLN A 3 1.60 -9.91 12.16
N ASN A 4 1.41 -9.48 13.41
CA ASN A 4 1.20 -8.07 13.76
C ASN A 4 2.40 -7.16 13.42
N ARG A 5 3.63 -7.65 13.60
CA ARG A 5 4.85 -6.86 13.29
C ARG A 5 5.04 -6.73 11.79
N LEU A 6 4.76 -7.79 11.04
CA LEU A 6 4.87 -7.77 9.59
C LEU A 6 3.86 -6.78 8.98
N PHE A 7 2.60 -6.86 9.42
CA PHE A 7 1.54 -5.95 8.97
C PHE A 7 1.85 -4.48 9.28
N PHE A 8 2.40 -4.19 10.47
CA PHE A 8 2.82 -2.83 10.84
C PHE A 8 3.87 -2.26 9.87
N TRP A 9 4.90 -3.03 9.53
CA TRP A 9 5.94 -2.58 8.62
C TRP A 9 5.42 -2.45 7.18
N VAL A 10 4.66 -3.43 6.69
CA VAL A 10 4.08 -3.38 5.34
C VAL A 10 3.14 -2.18 5.19
N SER A 11 2.24 -1.95 6.16
CA SER A 11 1.36 -0.78 6.18
C SER A 11 2.14 0.54 6.19
N ARG A 12 3.27 0.61 6.92
CA ARG A 12 4.11 1.81 6.93
C ARG A 12 4.78 2.06 5.57
N PHE A 13 5.33 1.01 4.96
CA PHE A 13 6.00 1.12 3.66
C PHE A 13 5.02 1.40 2.52
N GLU A 14 3.82 0.82 2.57
CA GLU A 14 2.74 1.09 1.63
C GLU A 14 2.40 2.59 1.62
N GLY A 15 2.10 3.18 2.78
CA GLY A 15 1.83 4.63 2.87
C GLY A 15 3.01 5.52 2.46
N ILE A 16 4.26 5.13 2.78
CA ILE A 16 5.46 5.86 2.31
C ILE A 16 5.59 5.76 0.78
N SER A 17 5.36 4.58 0.21
CA SER A 17 5.44 4.36 -1.24
C SER A 17 4.37 5.15 -2.00
N PHE A 18 3.17 5.30 -1.42
CA PHE A 18 2.11 6.14 -1.95
C PHE A 18 2.50 7.63 -1.97
N LEU A 19 3.04 8.13 -0.85
CA LEU A 19 3.53 9.50 -0.77
C LEU A 19 4.69 9.76 -1.74
N LEU A 20 5.59 8.79 -1.95
CA LEU A 20 6.65 8.89 -2.96
C LEU A 20 6.11 8.88 -4.38
N LEU A 21 5.10 8.05 -4.66
CA LEU A 21 4.45 7.99 -5.98
C LEU A 21 3.81 9.34 -6.33
N LEU A 22 3.00 9.89 -5.44
CA LEU A 22 2.29 11.14 -5.68
C LEU A 22 3.19 12.37 -5.54
N GLY A 23 4.06 12.40 -4.52
CA GLY A 23 4.89 13.55 -4.20
C GLY A 23 6.16 13.66 -5.01
N VAL A 24 6.69 12.55 -5.55
CA VAL A 24 7.95 12.54 -6.31
C VAL A 24 7.73 12.05 -7.73
N ALA A 25 7.17 10.85 -7.90
CA ALA A 25 7.09 10.23 -9.22
C ALA A 25 6.19 11.01 -10.19
N MET A 26 5.03 11.48 -9.72
CA MET A 26 4.11 12.28 -10.53
C MET A 26 4.72 13.63 -10.94
N PRO A 27 5.30 14.46 -10.05
CA PRO A 27 6.03 15.65 -10.46
C PRO A 27 7.17 15.37 -11.44
N LEU A 28 7.91 14.28 -11.24
CA LEU A 28 9.00 13.89 -12.15
C LEU A 28 8.49 13.55 -13.56
N LYS A 29 7.32 12.90 -13.66
CA LYS A 29 6.65 12.62 -14.93
C LYS A 29 6.19 13.89 -15.65
N TYR A 30 5.58 14.84 -14.94
CA TYR A 30 4.96 16.02 -15.57
C TYR A 30 5.93 17.19 -15.78
N ILE A 31 6.86 17.42 -14.85
CA ILE A 31 7.80 18.55 -14.88
C ILE A 31 9.07 18.20 -15.66
N TRP A 32 9.62 17.01 -15.42
CA TRP A 32 10.88 16.55 -16.05
C TRP A 32 10.65 15.60 -17.22
N HIS A 33 9.40 15.35 -17.62
CA HIS A 33 9.02 14.44 -18.70
C HIS A 33 9.67 13.05 -18.59
N TRP A 34 9.92 12.58 -17.36
CA TRP A 34 10.61 11.32 -17.11
C TRP A 34 9.66 10.27 -16.52
N PRO A 35 8.97 9.48 -17.37
CA PRO A 35 7.90 8.57 -16.94
C PRO A 35 8.42 7.33 -16.18
N MET A 36 9.70 6.98 -16.33
CA MET A 36 10.30 5.80 -15.69
C MET A 36 10.17 5.81 -14.16
N GLY A 37 10.19 6.99 -13.53
CA GLY A 37 10.02 7.09 -12.07
C GLY A 37 8.65 6.59 -11.61
N VAL A 38 7.58 6.87 -12.37
CA VAL A 38 6.23 6.40 -12.07
C VAL A 38 6.09 4.91 -12.31
N GLU A 39 6.75 4.39 -13.33
CA GLU A 39 6.70 2.95 -13.65
C GLU A 39 7.35 2.13 -12.53
N VAL A 40 8.56 2.48 -12.10
CA VAL A 40 9.28 1.75 -11.06
C VAL A 40 8.61 1.91 -9.68
N ILE A 41 8.30 3.15 -9.28
CA ILE A 41 7.68 3.42 -7.97
C ILE A 41 6.24 2.90 -7.94
N GLY A 42 5.53 2.99 -9.07
CA GLY A 42 4.16 2.47 -9.23
C GLY A 42 4.11 0.96 -9.10
N MET A 43 5.03 0.24 -9.73
CA MET A 43 5.14 -1.22 -9.58
C MET A 43 5.47 -1.60 -8.14
N ALA A 44 6.42 -0.91 -7.50
CA ALA A 44 6.79 -1.17 -6.11
C ALA A 44 5.62 -0.92 -5.14
N HIS A 45 4.91 0.20 -5.32
CA HIS A 45 3.72 0.54 -4.54
C HIS A 45 2.60 -0.48 -4.75
N GLY A 46 2.29 -0.85 -6.00
CA GLY A 46 1.27 -1.85 -6.31
C GLY A 46 1.56 -3.21 -5.66
N LEU A 47 2.82 -3.63 -5.61
CA LEU A 47 3.22 -4.87 -4.94
C LEU A 47 3.05 -4.78 -3.42
N LEU A 48 3.41 -3.64 -2.81
CA LEU A 48 3.19 -3.38 -1.39
C LEU A 48 1.70 -3.33 -1.04
N PHE A 49 0.87 -2.75 -1.90
CA PHE A 49 -0.59 -2.71 -1.75
C PHE A 49 -1.20 -4.12 -1.74
N VAL A 50 -0.83 -4.98 -2.71
CA VAL A 50 -1.29 -6.37 -2.74
C VAL A 50 -0.81 -7.13 -1.50
N ALA A 51 0.43 -6.95 -1.07
CA ALA A 51 0.95 -7.56 0.14
C ALA A 51 0.19 -7.11 1.39
N TYR A 52 -0.17 -5.82 1.48
CA TYR A 52 -0.98 -5.27 2.56
C TYR A 52 -2.37 -5.92 2.61
N GLU A 53 -3.07 -6.02 1.48
CA GLU A 53 -4.41 -6.62 1.40
C GLU A 53 -4.41 -8.11 1.77
N VAL A 54 -3.43 -8.88 1.29
CA VAL A 54 -3.29 -10.30 1.65
C VAL A 54 -3.06 -10.46 3.16
N LEU A 55 -2.25 -9.60 3.77
CA LEU A 55 -2.02 -9.61 5.21
C LEU A 55 -3.24 -9.16 6.00
N ALA A 56 -3.99 -8.17 5.52
CA ALA A 56 -5.23 -7.72 6.11
C ALA A 56 -6.30 -8.83 6.10
N LEU A 57 -6.38 -9.60 5.01
CA LEU A 57 -7.24 -10.79 4.90
C LEU A 57 -6.82 -11.89 5.88
N GLY A 58 -5.51 -12.15 6.02
CA GLY A 58 -5.00 -13.12 7.02
C GLY A 58 -5.31 -12.70 8.46
N LEU A 59 -5.20 -11.40 8.77
CA LEU A 59 -5.52 -10.84 10.08
C LEU A 59 -7.01 -10.80 10.39
N LYS A 60 -7.88 -10.70 9.37
CA LYS A 60 -9.34 -10.71 9.54
C LYS A 60 -9.80 -11.90 10.38
N SER A 61 -9.30 -13.10 10.10
CA SER A 61 -9.65 -14.33 10.81
C SER A 61 -9.09 -14.38 12.24
N ILE A 62 -7.94 -13.75 12.47
CA ILE A 62 -7.27 -13.73 13.78
C ILE A 62 -7.87 -12.67 14.70
N LYS A 63 -8.24 -11.51 14.15
CA LYS A 63 -8.79 -10.36 14.89
C LYS A 63 -10.32 -10.37 14.98
N GLY A 64 -10.99 -11.31 14.33
CA GLY A 64 -12.46 -11.40 14.31
C GLY A 64 -13.13 -10.22 13.60
N TRP A 65 -12.45 -9.61 12.62
CA TRP A 65 -13.00 -8.46 11.90
C TRP A 65 -14.19 -8.87 11.04
N THR A 66 -15.28 -8.11 11.15
CA THR A 66 -16.45 -8.25 10.29
C THR A 66 -16.13 -7.87 8.85
N PHE A 67 -16.88 -8.39 7.88
CA PHE A 67 -16.66 -8.08 6.47
C PHE A 67 -16.71 -6.57 6.18
N LYS A 68 -17.58 -5.82 6.89
CA LYS A 68 -17.66 -4.36 6.80
C LYS A 68 -16.37 -3.67 7.23
N GLN A 69 -15.74 -4.11 8.33
CA GLN A 69 -14.49 -3.54 8.81
C GLN A 69 -13.34 -3.78 7.84
N TRP A 70 -13.25 -4.99 7.28
CA TRP A 70 -12.25 -5.29 6.25
C TRP A 70 -12.46 -4.41 5.00
N LEU A 71 -13.71 -4.22 4.57
CA LEU A 71 -14.04 -3.36 3.42
C LEU A 71 -13.64 -1.90 3.66
N ILE A 72 -13.87 -1.37 4.87
CA ILE A 72 -13.43 -0.01 5.24
C ILE A 72 -11.90 0.09 5.18
N ILE A 73 -11.18 -0.91 5.69
CA ILE A 73 -9.71 -0.92 5.68
C ILE A 73 -9.16 -0.97 4.25
N ALA A 74 -9.73 -1.84 3.40
CA ALA A 74 -9.34 -1.97 2.01
C ALA A 74 -9.64 -0.69 1.21
N PHE A 75 -10.78 -0.05 1.46
CA PHE A 75 -11.14 1.20 0.81
C PHE A 75 -10.21 2.35 1.24
N CYS A 76 -9.81 2.38 2.51
CA CYS A 76 -8.88 3.38 3.03
C CYS A 76 -7.46 3.20 2.48
N ALA A 77 -7.06 1.97 2.14
CA ALA A 77 -5.78 1.70 1.49
C ALA A 77 -5.78 2.04 -0.02
N LEU A 78 -6.97 2.21 -0.60
CA LEU A 78 -7.16 2.52 -2.03
C LEU A 78 -7.19 4.02 -2.33
N LEU A 79 -7.41 4.85 -1.29
CA LEU A 79 -7.49 6.31 -1.33
C LEU A 79 -6.16 6.96 -0.96
#